data_AF-A0A1B1R2J9-F1
#
_entry.id   AF-A0A1B1R2J9-F1
#
_cell.length_a   1.000
_cell.length_b   1.000
_cell.length_c   1.000
_cell.angle_alpha   90.00
_cell.angle_beta   90.00
_cell.angle_gamma   90.00
#
_symmetry.space_group_name_H-M   'P 1'
#
loop_
_entity.id
_entity.type
_entity.pdbx_description
1 polymer ?
#
loop_
_entity_poly.entity_id
_entity_poly.type
_entity_poly.pdbx_seq_one_letter_code
_entity_poly.pdbx_strand_id
1 'polypeptide(L)'
;KARYLGIVKKKRRVRRLNDRKFVFDWDASEDTSNDYNTLYKERHQVQFFGRGHIAGIDIKAQKKDHCKFYGNLLEKRRTELEKEQEKLRLKKVKKKEDKQK
;
A
#
# COMPACT_ATOMS: atom_id res chain seq x y z
N LYS A 1 -12.19 -4.85 -28.45
CA LYS A 1 -12.81 -4.18 -29.62
C LYS A 1 -12.02 -2.95 -30.06
N ALA A 2 -11.87 -1.90 -29.25
CA ALA A 2 -11.14 -0.68 -29.65
C ALA A 2 -9.66 -0.86 -30.03
N ARG A 3 -8.97 -1.89 -29.49
CA ARG A 3 -7.54 -2.16 -29.79
C ARG A 3 -7.27 -2.58 -31.24
N TYR A 4 -8.23 -3.25 -31.89
CA TYR A 4 -8.02 -3.87 -33.22
C TYR A 4 -8.92 -3.32 -34.31
N LEU A 5 -10.05 -2.67 -33.95
CA LEU A 5 -11.04 -2.18 -34.90
C LEU A 5 -10.79 -0.71 -35.34
N GLY A 6 -9.61 -0.14 -35.08
CA GLY A 6 -9.30 1.25 -35.45
C GLY A 6 -10.19 2.32 -34.80
N ILE A 7 -10.94 1.97 -33.74
CA ILE A 7 -11.88 2.88 -33.09
C ILE A 7 -11.11 4.03 -32.44
N VAL A 8 -11.52 5.26 -32.72
CA VAL A 8 -10.91 6.48 -32.16
C VAL A 8 -10.96 6.44 -30.63
N LYS A 9 -9.80 6.49 -29.99
CA LYS A 9 -9.70 6.59 -28.54
C LYS A 9 -10.16 7.97 -28.08
N LYS A 10 -10.93 8.02 -26.99
CA LYS A 10 -11.28 9.28 -26.32
C LYS A 10 -9.99 9.98 -25.90
N LYS A 11 -9.71 11.15 -26.49
CA LYS A 11 -8.53 11.95 -26.14
C LYS A 11 -8.77 12.64 -24.79
N ARG A 12 -7.72 12.73 -23.96
CA ARG A 12 -7.75 13.49 -22.72
C ARG A 12 -8.07 14.95 -23.04
N ARG A 13 -8.99 15.55 -22.27
CA ARG A 13 -9.30 16.98 -22.42
C ARG A 13 -8.09 17.80 -21.98
N VAL A 14 -7.55 18.61 -22.88
CA VAL A 14 -6.42 19.51 -22.56
C VAL A 14 -7.01 20.80 -21.99
N ARG A 15 -6.51 21.26 -20.83
CA ARG A 15 -6.89 22.55 -20.26
C ARG A 15 -6.46 23.66 -21.23
N ARG A 16 -7.37 24.56 -21.59
CA ARG A 16 -7.09 25.69 -22.48
C ARG A 16 -6.68 26.90 -21.64
N LEU A 17 -5.72 27.68 -22.14
CA LEU A 17 -5.19 28.87 -21.46
C LEU A 17 -6.26 29.95 -21.18
N ASN A 18 -7.38 29.93 -21.91
CA ASN A 18 -8.47 30.92 -21.82
C ASN A 18 -9.57 30.58 -20.80
N ASP A 19 -9.44 29.47 -20.05
CA ASP A 19 -10.42 29.06 -19.06
C ASP A 19 -10.29 29.94 -17.80
N ARG A 20 -11.23 30.85 -17.56
CA ARG A 20 -11.13 31.88 -16.50
C ARG A 20 -11.32 31.34 -15.08
N LYS A 21 -11.56 30.03 -14.92
CA LYS A 21 -11.77 29.38 -13.63
C LYS A 21 -10.52 28.60 -13.24
N PHE A 22 -9.81 29.09 -12.23
CA PHE A 22 -8.75 28.32 -11.58
C PHE A 22 -9.38 27.17 -10.78
N VAL A 23 -9.19 25.94 -11.26
CA VAL A 23 -9.57 24.72 -10.56
C VAL A 23 -8.29 24.11 -9.98
N PHE A 24 -8.18 24.19 -8.66
CA PHE A 24 -7.04 23.66 -7.90
C PHE A 24 -7.12 22.14 -7.72
N ASP A 25 -8.33 21.58 -7.77
CA ASP A 25 -8.54 20.13 -7.68
C ASP A 25 -8.29 19.40 -9.01
N TRP A 26 -8.01 18.11 -8.88
CA TRP A 26 -7.97 17.17 -9.99
C TRP A 26 -9.38 16.66 -10.31
N ASP A 27 -9.70 16.56 -11.60
CA ASP A 27 -10.95 15.94 -12.03
C ASP A 27 -10.85 14.41 -11.91
N ALA A 28 -11.86 13.75 -11.35
CA ALA A 28 -11.91 12.30 -11.23
C ALA A 28 -11.86 11.59 -12.60
N SER A 29 -12.24 12.27 -13.69
CA SER A 29 -12.08 11.74 -15.05
C SER A 29 -10.62 11.61 -15.49
N GLU A 30 -9.67 12.19 -14.75
CA GLU A 30 -8.23 12.08 -14.96
C GLU A 30 -7.60 10.89 -14.19
N ASP A 31 -8.37 10.15 -13.38
CA ASP A 31 -7.91 8.94 -12.70
C ASP A 31 -7.56 7.82 -13.69
N THR A 32 -6.38 7.24 -13.52
CA THR A 32 -5.83 6.17 -14.38
C THR A 32 -5.78 4.81 -13.69
N SER A 33 -6.25 4.72 -12.44
CA SER A 33 -6.18 3.50 -11.62
C SER A 33 -7.22 2.44 -11.98
N ASN A 34 -8.29 2.82 -12.69
CA ASN A 34 -9.41 1.93 -13.01
C ASN A 34 -9.05 0.97 -14.15
N ASP A 35 -8.85 -0.30 -13.81
CA ASP A 35 -8.53 -1.38 -14.74
C ASP A 35 -9.67 -2.40 -14.80
N TYR A 36 -9.90 -2.96 -15.99
CA TYR A 36 -10.85 -4.05 -16.20
C TYR A 36 -10.31 -5.39 -15.67
N ASN A 37 -8.99 -5.56 -15.65
CA ASN A 37 -8.36 -6.78 -15.19
C ASN A 37 -8.25 -6.77 -13.66
N THR A 38 -8.79 -7.82 -13.04
CA THR A 38 -8.79 -8.00 -11.57
C THR A 38 -7.37 -7.97 -10.98
N LEU A 39 -6.37 -8.49 -11.70
CA LEU A 39 -4.97 -8.49 -11.26
C LEU A 39 -4.38 -7.09 -11.08
N TYR A 40 -4.83 -6.12 -11.89
CA TYR A 40 -4.34 -4.74 -11.83
C TYR A 40 -5.25 -3.84 -10.98
N LYS A 41 -6.51 -4.25 -10.79
CA LYS A 41 -7.43 -3.65 -9.83
C LYS A 41 -7.07 -4.00 -8.38
N GLU A 42 -6.79 -5.27 -8.10
CA GLU A 42 -6.39 -5.80 -6.78
C GLU A 42 -4.92 -6.22 -6.80
N ARG A 43 -4.04 -5.23 -6.94
CA ARG A 43 -2.58 -5.48 -6.97
C ARG A 43 -2.10 -5.99 -5.62
N HIS A 44 -1.31 -7.07 -5.66
CA HIS A 44 -0.62 -7.56 -4.48
C HIS A 44 0.30 -6.48 -3.93
N GLN A 45 0.09 -6.11 -2.67
CA GLN A 45 0.92 -5.12 -2.00
C GLN A 45 2.19 -5.78 -1.45
N VAL A 46 3.33 -5.11 -1.63
CA VAL A 46 4.64 -5.60 -1.18
C VAL A 46 4.64 -5.71 0.35
N GLN A 47 5.00 -6.89 0.86
CA GLN A 47 4.95 -7.19 2.30
C GLN A 47 6.30 -7.10 3.01
N PHE A 48 7.40 -6.76 2.31
CA PHE A 48 8.75 -6.56 2.87
C PHE A 48 9.18 -7.59 3.94
N PHE A 49 8.96 -8.89 3.67
CA PHE A 49 9.23 -10.00 4.60
C PHE A 49 8.61 -9.85 6.00
N GLY A 50 7.51 -9.09 6.12
CA GLY A 50 6.81 -8.79 7.35
C GLY A 50 7.56 -7.86 8.31
N ARG A 51 8.63 -7.19 7.85
CA ARG A 51 9.50 -6.35 8.68
C ARG A 51 9.59 -4.89 8.21
N GLY A 52 9.40 -4.64 6.92
CA GLY A 52 9.32 -3.29 6.36
C GLY A 52 7.92 -2.69 6.47
N HIS A 53 7.87 -1.36 6.41
CA HIS A 53 6.62 -0.58 6.45
C HIS A 53 6.67 0.50 5.36
N ILE A 54 5.52 0.84 4.82
CA ILE A 54 5.33 1.93 3.85
C ILE A 54 5.48 3.27 4.59
N ALA A 55 6.21 4.22 3.99
CA ALA A 55 6.38 5.55 4.56
C ALA A 55 5.07 6.35 4.53
N GLY A 56 4.90 7.26 5.50
CA GLY A 56 3.74 8.17 5.58
C GLY A 56 2.44 7.55 6.12
N ILE A 57 2.37 6.23 6.29
CA ILE A 57 1.23 5.53 6.90
C ILE A 57 1.61 5.13 8.33
N ASP A 58 0.69 5.26 9.29
CA ASP A 58 0.92 4.80 10.66
C ASP A 58 1.31 3.30 10.71
N ILE A 59 2.40 3.03 11.41
CA ILE A 59 2.98 1.69 11.56
C ILE A 59 2.00 0.75 12.26
N LYS A 60 1.20 1.24 13.23
CA LYS A 60 0.24 0.40 13.95
C LYS A 60 -0.90 -0.04 13.04
N ALA A 61 -1.40 0.85 12.19
CA ALA A 61 -2.39 0.53 11.18
C ALA A 61 -1.87 -0.52 10.18
N GLN A 62 -0.66 -0.31 9.63
CA GLN A 62 -0.05 -1.25 8.68
C GLN A 62 0.14 -2.65 9.29
N LYS A 63 0.57 -2.74 10.55
CA LYS A 63 0.74 -4.03 11.23
C LYS A 63 -0.58 -4.78 11.41
N LYS A 64 -1.71 -4.10 11.55
CA LYS A 64 -3.02 -4.77 11.68
C LYS A 64 -3.42 -5.48 10.39
N ASP A 65 -3.15 -4.86 9.25
CA ASP A 65 -3.60 -5.34 7.95
C ASP A 65 -2.62 -6.34 7.32
N HIS A 66 -1.31 -6.14 7.49
CA HIS A 66 -0.28 -6.92 6.78
C HIS A 66 0.31 -8.11 7.56
N CYS A 67 0.13 -8.20 8.89
CA CYS A 67 0.86 -9.19 9.70
C CYS A 67 0.39 -10.65 9.58
N LYS A 68 -0.75 -10.94 8.94
CA LYS A 68 -1.37 -12.28 8.99
C LYS A 68 -0.48 -13.37 8.36
N PHE A 69 0.05 -13.12 7.15
CA PHE A 69 0.79 -14.14 6.41
C PHE A 69 2.16 -14.45 7.04
N TYR A 70 3.02 -13.43 7.21
CA TYR A 70 4.35 -13.62 7.79
C TYR A 70 4.31 -13.95 9.29
N GLY A 71 3.27 -13.53 10.03
CA GLY A 71 3.05 -13.95 11.41
C GLY A 71 2.90 -15.47 11.53
N ASN A 72 1.96 -16.05 10.76
CA ASN A 72 1.73 -17.49 10.73
C ASN A 72 2.96 -18.26 10.21
N LEU A 73 3.67 -17.71 9.22
CA LEU A 73 4.87 -18.33 8.66
C LEU A 73 6.00 -18.41 9.69
N LEU A 74 6.25 -17.31 10.43
CA LEU A 74 7.29 -17.25 11.45
C LEU A 74 6.94 -18.12 12.66
N GLU A 75 5.66 -18.20 13.03
CA GLU A 75 5.22 -19.07 14.12
C GLU A 75 5.49 -20.56 13.84
N LYS A 76 5.27 -20.99 12.59
CA LYS A 76 5.52 -22.37 12.15
C LYS A 76 7.01 -22.69 12.00
N ARG A 77 7.83 -21.73 11.56
CA ARG A 77 9.26 -21.96 11.23
C ARG A 77 10.21 -21.75 12.39
N ARG A 78 9.85 -20.96 13.41
CA ARG A 78 10.76 -20.63 14.51
C ARG A 78 10.87 -21.74 15.54
N THR A 79 12.08 -21.92 16.05
CA THR A 79 12.33 -22.73 17.24
C THR A 79 11.82 -22.03 18.50
N GLU A 80 11.69 -22.75 19.61
CA GLU A 80 11.22 -22.18 20.88
C GLU A 80 12.15 -21.06 21.39
N LEU A 81 13.47 -21.27 21.30
CA LEU A 81 14.48 -20.28 21.67
C LEU A 81 14.33 -18.97 20.88
N GLU A 82 14.09 -19.06 19.57
CA GLU A 82 13.87 -17.88 18.73
C GLU A 82 12.58 -17.14 19.08
N LYS A 83 11.53 -17.88 19.47
CA LYS A 83 10.26 -17.28 19.93
C LYS A 83 10.47 -16.50 21.23
N GLU A 84 11.27 -17.02 22.15
CA GLU A 84 11.60 -16.33 23.40
C GLU A 84 12.44 -15.07 23.17
N GLN A 85 13.46 -15.15 22.30
CA GLN A 85 14.26 -14.00 21.92
C GLN A 85 13.41 -12.88 21.29
N GLU A 86 12.44 -13.24 20.44
CA GLU A 86 11.51 -12.28 19.86
C GLU A 86 10.65 -11.60 20.94
N LYS A 87 10.14 -12.34 21.93
CA LYS A 87 9.38 -11.77 23.05
C LYS A 87 10.23 -10.75 23.82
N LEU A 88 11.50 -11.04 24.07
CA LEU A 88 12.43 -10.13 24.74
C LEU A 88 12.68 -8.86 23.90
N ARG A 89 12.85 -9.01 22.59
CA ARG A 89 13.02 -7.88 21.66
C ARG A 89 11.80 -6.96 21.70
N LEU A 90 10.59 -7.52 21.65
CA LEU A 90 9.34 -6.75 21.71
C LEU A 90 9.22 -5.98 23.04
N LYS A 91 9.58 -6.59 24.16
CA LYS A 91 9.63 -5.89 25.46
C LYS A 91 10.61 -4.70 25.44
N LYS A 92 11.79 -4.86 24.83
CA LYS A 92 12.78 -3.77 24.70
C LYS A 92 12.27 -2.64 23.81
N VAL A 93 11.60 -2.96 22.69
CA VAL A 93 11.02 -1.95 21.79
C VAL A 93 9.92 -1.18 22.50
N LYS A 94 8.99 -1.87 23.19
CA LYS A 94 7.93 -1.21 23.95
C LYS A 94 8.48 -0.24 25.00
N LYS A 95 9.50 -0.66 25.76
CA LYS A 95 10.19 0.23 26.72
C LYS A 95 10.82 1.47 26.07
N LYS A 96 11.29 1.38 24.81
CA LYS A 96 11.81 2.54 24.08
C LYS A 96 10.68 3.46 23.61
N GLU A 97 9.59 2.90 23.10
CA GLU A 97 8.40 3.65 22.70
C GLU A 97 7.78 4.40 23.89
N ASP A 98 7.66 3.74 25.05
CA ASP A 98 7.11 4.34 26.26
C ASP A 98 7.99 5.48 26.83
N LYS A 99 9.30 5.48 26.54
CA LYS A 99 10.22 6.57 26.93
C LYS A 99 10.20 7.76 25.98
N GLN A 100 9.74 7.57 24.76
CA GLN A 100 9.62 8.63 23.75
C GLN A 100 8.26 9.33 23.81
N LYS A 101 7.32 8.77 24.59
CA LYS A 101 6.09 9.43 25.03
C LYS A 101 6.36 10.34 26.21
#